data_AF-A0A0D1ZVB4-F1
#
_entry.id   AF-A0A0D1ZVB4-F1
#
_cell.length_a   1.000
_cell.length_b   1.000
_cell.length_c   1.000
_cell.angle_alpha   90.00
_cell.angle_beta   90.00
_cell.angle_gamma   90.00
#
_symmetry.space_group_name_H-M   'P 1'
#
loop_
_entity.id
_entity.type
_entity.pdbx_description
1 polymer ?
#
loop_
_entity_poly.entity_id
_entity_poly.type
_entity_poly.pdbx_seq_one_letter_code
_entity_poly.pdbx_strand_id
1 'polypeptide(L)'
;MPACKKHGIVFQSSSALAQGRLSGKYIENNPPPKEGIPIQQLRYGARRTSLGDPPLRCLAAKYSVGVKAVAMNWNICKGALPVVGVRKESQALDHMRALGWRPTKEEIAELDSKGFKGETTKIWHMAAGIVQVSTFSHRTLI
;
A
#
# COMPACT_ATOMS: atom_id res chain seq x y z
N MET A 1 7.02 -2.98 -14.23
CA MET A 1 5.59 -2.69 -14.53
C MET A 1 5.31 -2.48 -16.01
N PRO A 2 6.06 -1.67 -16.80
CA PRO A 2 5.75 -1.49 -18.23
C PRO A 2 5.70 -2.81 -19.03
N ALA A 3 6.67 -3.71 -18.79
CA ALA A 3 6.67 -5.05 -19.36
C ALA A 3 5.44 -5.87 -18.96
N CYS A 4 5.11 -5.94 -17.66
CA CYS A 4 3.91 -6.64 -17.18
C CYS A 4 2.64 -6.12 -17.88
N LYS A 5 2.49 -4.79 -17.96
CA LYS A 5 1.34 -4.15 -18.63
C LYS A 5 1.28 -4.49 -20.12
N LYS A 6 2.42 -4.45 -20.83
CA LYS A 6 2.52 -4.82 -22.25
C LYS A 6 2.05 -6.26 -22.50
N HIS A 7 2.26 -7.16 -21.55
CA HIS A 7 1.90 -8.58 -21.65
C HIS A 7 0.56 -8.95 -20.98
N GLY A 8 -0.24 -7.96 -20.57
CA GLY A 8 -1.52 -8.23 -19.89
C GLY A 8 -1.36 -8.90 -18.51
N ILE A 9 -0.18 -8.80 -17.91
CA ILE A 9 0.13 -9.37 -16.59
C ILE A 9 -0.28 -8.35 -15.52
N VAL A 10 -1.20 -8.77 -14.64
CA VAL A 10 -1.58 -8.00 -13.46
C VAL A 10 -0.45 -8.08 -12.43
N PHE A 11 0.06 -6.92 -12.02
CA PHE A 11 1.10 -6.85 -11.01
C PHE A 11 0.46 -6.76 -9.61
N GLN A 12 0.76 -7.71 -8.73
CA GLN A 12 0.30 -7.67 -7.34
C GLN A 12 1.35 -7.03 -6.44
N SER A 13 0.99 -5.98 -5.69
CA SER A 13 1.92 -5.37 -4.73
C SER A 13 1.85 -6.07 -3.38
N SER A 14 3.00 -6.61 -2.94
CA SER A 14 3.18 -7.11 -1.58
C SER A 14 3.46 -5.95 -0.61
N SER A 15 2.89 -6.01 0.59
CA SER A 15 3.10 -5.01 1.65
C SER A 15 2.63 -3.58 1.29
N ALA A 16 1.49 -3.45 0.60
CA ALA A 16 0.91 -2.16 0.18
C ALA A 16 0.69 -1.14 1.32
N LEU A 17 0.56 -1.61 2.56
CA LEU A 17 0.43 -0.76 3.76
C LEU A 17 1.73 -0.61 4.58
N ALA A 18 2.89 -1.01 4.02
CA ALA A 18 4.17 -1.06 4.72
C ALA A 18 4.06 -1.78 6.08
N GLN A 19 3.44 -2.96 6.07
CA GLN A 19 3.13 -3.76 7.27
C GLN A 19 2.25 -3.02 8.31
N GLY A 20 1.46 -2.04 7.88
CA GLY A 20 0.56 -1.28 8.73
C GLY A 20 1.08 0.11 9.15
N ARG A 21 2.25 0.55 8.67
CA ARG A 21 2.73 1.93 8.90
C ARG A 21 1.89 2.96 8.16
N LEU A 22 1.44 2.63 6.94
CA LEU A 22 0.55 3.49 6.14
C LEU A 22 -0.93 3.31 6.51
N SER A 23 -1.21 2.80 7.71
CA SER A 23 -2.58 2.50 8.13
C SER A 23 -3.24 3.60 8.96
N GLY A 24 -2.48 4.64 9.31
CA GLY A 24 -2.93 5.75 10.17
C GLY A 24 -3.04 5.40 11.66
N LYS A 25 -2.90 4.13 12.04
CA LYS A 25 -3.01 3.66 13.44
C LYS A 25 -1.85 4.07 14.33
N TYR A 26 -0.68 4.22 13.72
CA TYR A 26 0.53 4.62 14.41
C TYR A 26 0.72 6.12 14.21
N ILE A 27 1.03 6.81 15.29
CA ILE A 27 1.33 8.24 15.37
C ILE A 27 2.44 8.43 16.42
N GLU A 28 3.00 9.62 16.55
CA GLU A 28 4.04 9.90 17.56
C GLU A 28 3.60 9.50 18.98
N ASN A 29 2.33 9.77 19.32
CA ASN A 29 1.73 9.41 20.61
C ASN A 29 1.21 7.96 20.70
N ASN A 30 1.30 7.17 19.62
CA ASN A 30 0.92 5.76 19.58
C ASN A 30 1.89 5.01 18.65
N PRO A 31 3.16 4.84 19.07
CA PRO A 31 4.17 4.20 18.25
C PRO A 31 3.84 2.72 18.03
N PRO A 32 4.38 2.10 16.97
CA PRO A 32 4.30 0.64 16.83
C PRO A 32 4.88 -0.06 18.07
N PRO A 33 4.27 -1.17 18.53
CA PRO A 33 4.74 -1.90 19.71
C PRO A 33 6.19 -2.33 19.53
N LYS A 34 7.05 -2.13 20.54
CA LYS A 34 8.51 -2.39 20.45
C LYS A 34 8.84 -3.89 20.31
N GLU A 35 8.00 -4.74 20.86
CA GLU A 35 8.09 -6.19 20.81
C GLU A 35 7.19 -6.75 19.70
N GLY A 36 7.70 -7.70 18.91
CA GLY A 36 6.94 -8.27 17.78
C GLY A 36 6.90 -7.41 16.52
N ILE A 37 7.71 -6.35 16.44
CA ILE A 37 8.00 -5.65 15.16
C ILE A 37 8.65 -6.67 14.22
N PRO A 38 8.03 -7.05 13.08
CA PRO A 38 8.71 -7.90 12.13
C PRO A 38 10.06 -7.27 11.78
N ILE A 39 11.14 -8.05 11.69
CA ILE A 39 12.49 -7.56 11.34
C ILE A 39 12.49 -6.62 10.11
N GLN A 40 11.50 -6.77 9.23
CA GLN A 40 11.25 -5.94 8.06
C GLN A 40 10.77 -4.51 8.41
N GLN A 41 10.00 -4.30 9.49
CA GLN A 41 9.58 -2.99 9.98
C GLN A 41 10.71 -2.18 10.62
N LEU A 42 11.67 -2.84 11.27
CA LEU A 42 12.88 -2.19 11.82
C LEU A 42 13.73 -1.52 10.72
N ARG A 43 13.62 -1.99 9.48
CA ARG A 43 14.43 -1.54 8.33
C ARG A 43 13.86 -0.35 7.57
N TYR A 44 12.60 0.03 7.81
CA TYR A 44 12.08 1.31 7.32
C TYR A 44 12.73 2.51 8.04
N GLY A 45 13.57 2.30 9.06
CA GLY A 45 14.16 3.35 9.87
C GLY A 45 13.09 4.11 10.66
N ALA A 46 13.45 4.60 11.85
CA ALA A 46 12.53 5.41 12.65
C ALA A 46 11.99 6.66 11.90
N ARG A 47 12.65 7.08 10.81
CA ARG A 47 12.40 8.32 10.07
C ARG A 47 11.81 8.19 8.65
N ARG A 48 11.75 7.02 7.99
CA ARG A 48 11.57 6.99 6.51
C ARG A 48 10.15 6.77 5.98
N THR A 49 9.18 6.51 6.84
CA THR A 49 7.75 6.57 6.48
C THR A 49 7.07 7.16 7.70
N SER A 50 6.86 8.47 7.67
CA SER A 50 6.32 9.16 8.83
C SER A 50 4.91 8.62 9.08
N LEU A 51 4.63 8.42 10.36
CA LEU A 51 3.42 7.83 10.86
C LEU A 51 2.24 8.78 10.57
N GLY A 52 1.59 8.59 9.42
CA GLY A 52 0.52 9.46 8.97
C GLY A 52 1.02 10.71 8.24
N ASP A 53 1.86 10.51 7.22
CA ASP A 53 2.28 11.55 6.27
C ASP A 53 1.12 12.52 5.96
N PRO A 54 1.30 13.84 6.18
CA PRO A 54 0.22 14.82 6.05
C PRO A 54 -0.58 14.70 4.75
N PRO A 55 0.02 14.44 3.56
CA PRO A 55 -0.75 14.28 2.32
C PRO A 55 -1.75 13.12 2.36
N LEU A 56 -1.39 11.98 2.97
CA LEU A 56 -2.32 10.85 3.11
C LEU A 56 -3.52 11.21 4.01
N ARG A 57 -3.30 11.99 5.06
CA ARG A 57 -4.37 12.45 5.96
C ARG A 57 -5.26 13.51 5.29
N CYS A 58 -4.66 14.45 4.56
CA CYS A 58 -5.41 15.46 3.80
C CYS A 58 -6.31 14.80 2.76
N LEU A 59 -5.80 13.83 2.00
CA LEU A 59 -6.61 13.09 1.04
C LEU A 59 -7.65 12.20 1.71
N ALA A 60 -7.32 11.56 2.83
CA ALA A 60 -8.28 10.77 3.60
C ALA A 60 -9.47 11.64 4.03
N ALA A 61 -9.22 12.85 4.54
CA ALA A 61 -10.26 13.81 4.88
C ALA A 61 -11.03 14.29 3.64
N LYS A 62 -10.34 14.70 2.57
CA LYS A 62 -10.94 15.18 1.32
C LYS A 62 -11.92 14.17 0.72
N TYR A 63 -11.54 12.89 0.71
CA TYR A 63 -12.33 11.82 0.11
C TYR A 63 -13.24 11.11 1.12
N SER A 64 -13.27 11.55 2.38
CA SER A 64 -14.06 10.92 3.46
C SER A 64 -13.79 9.41 3.60
N VAL A 65 -12.52 9.03 3.53
CA VAL A 65 -12.04 7.65 3.63
C VAL A 65 -10.92 7.51 4.66
N GLY A 66 -10.57 6.28 5.02
CA GLY A 66 -9.42 6.02 5.89
C GLY A 66 -8.08 6.18 5.16
N VAL A 67 -7.01 6.51 5.90
CA VAL A 67 -5.63 6.60 5.37
C VAL A 67 -5.20 5.33 4.62
N LYS A 68 -5.63 4.13 5.09
CA LYS A 68 -5.39 2.85 4.41
C LYS A 68 -5.96 2.84 3.00
N ALA A 69 -7.16 3.37 2.82
CA ALA A 69 -7.85 3.40 1.53
C ALA A 69 -7.10 4.30 0.53
N VAL A 70 -6.58 5.44 0.98
CA VAL A 70 -5.75 6.32 0.16
C VAL A 70 -4.46 5.61 -0.27
N ALA A 71 -3.75 4.96 0.67
CA ALA A 71 -2.52 4.23 0.36
C ALA A 71 -2.76 3.07 -0.63
N MET A 72 -3.88 2.36 -0.49
CA MET A 72 -4.27 1.31 -1.44
C MET A 72 -4.68 1.87 -2.80
N ASN A 73 -5.44 2.97 -2.83
CA ASN A 73 -5.84 3.62 -4.08
C ASN A 73 -4.61 4.13 -4.86
N TRP A 74 -3.60 4.68 -4.16
CA TRP A 74 -2.33 5.04 -4.77
C TRP A 74 -1.67 3.84 -5.49
N ASN A 75 -1.61 2.65 -4.86
CA ASN A 75 -1.09 1.44 -5.52
C ASN A 75 -1.88 1.09 -6.81
N ILE A 76 -3.22 1.17 -6.73
CA ILE A 76 -4.12 0.90 -7.86
C ILE A 76 -3.88 1.89 -9.00
N CYS A 77 -3.73 3.19 -8.71
CA CYS A 77 -3.41 4.22 -9.69
C CYS A 77 -2.07 4.00 -10.39
N LYS A 78 -1.10 3.36 -9.73
CA LYS A 78 0.19 2.98 -10.34
C LYS A 78 0.11 1.68 -11.17
N GLY A 79 -1.05 1.04 -11.22
CA GLY A 79 -1.29 -0.20 -11.95
C GLY A 79 -0.95 -1.48 -11.18
N ALA A 80 -0.85 -1.39 -9.85
CA ALA A 80 -0.65 -2.54 -8.98
C ALA A 80 -1.94 -2.92 -8.25
N LEU A 81 -2.20 -4.21 -8.11
CA LEU A 81 -3.28 -4.75 -7.29
C LEU A 81 -2.76 -5.02 -5.87
N PRO A 82 -3.13 -4.21 -4.86
CA PRO A 82 -2.61 -4.38 -3.51
C PRO A 82 -3.14 -5.66 -2.86
N VAL A 83 -2.24 -6.50 -2.38
CA VAL A 83 -2.58 -7.68 -1.58
C VAL A 83 -2.43 -7.32 -0.11
N VAL A 84 -3.55 -7.37 0.63
CA VAL A 84 -3.64 -6.97 2.03
C VAL A 84 -4.20 -8.12 2.88
N GLY A 85 -3.64 -8.31 4.07
CA GLY A 85 -4.16 -9.28 5.02
C GLY A 85 -5.43 -8.79 5.70
N VAL A 86 -6.45 -9.65 5.77
CA VAL A 86 -7.72 -9.40 6.45
C VAL A 86 -7.91 -10.48 7.53
N ARG A 87 -8.17 -10.04 8.76
CA ARG A 87 -8.45 -10.92 9.92
C ARG A 87 -9.79 -10.63 10.58
N LYS A 88 -10.45 -9.53 10.18
CA LYS A 88 -11.77 -9.11 10.67
C LYS A 88 -12.58 -8.55 9.50
N GLU A 89 -13.88 -8.77 9.49
CA GLU A 89 -14.80 -8.27 8.46
C GLU A 89 -14.68 -6.74 8.26
N SER A 90 -14.58 -5.99 9.36
CA SER A 90 -14.41 -4.53 9.31
C SER A 90 -13.18 -4.09 8.51
N GLN A 91 -12.12 -4.90 8.46
CA GLN A 91 -10.95 -4.60 7.64
C GLN A 91 -11.23 -4.77 6.15
N ALA A 92 -12.03 -5.76 5.75
CA ALA A 92 -12.45 -5.93 4.36
C ALA A 92 -13.29 -4.72 3.90
N LEU A 93 -14.28 -4.33 4.71
CA LEU A 93 -15.12 -3.15 4.46
C LEU A 93 -14.28 -1.88 4.32
N ASP A 94 -13.32 -1.65 5.22
CA ASP A 94 -12.42 -0.50 5.15
C ASP A 94 -11.49 -0.53 3.92
N HIS A 95 -11.01 -1.71 3.52
CA HIS A 95 -10.16 -1.87 2.35
C HIS A 95 -10.93 -1.60 1.05
N MET A 96 -12.21 -1.98 0.98
CA MET A 96 -13.07 -1.68 -0.18
C MET A 96 -13.26 -0.18 -0.40
N ARG A 97 -13.12 0.66 0.63
CA ARG A 97 -13.16 2.13 0.50
C ARG A 97 -12.01 2.70 -0.34
N ALA A 98 -11.02 1.89 -0.74
CA ALA A 98 -10.01 2.28 -1.73
C ALA A 98 -10.56 2.33 -3.17
N LEU A 99 -11.74 1.77 -3.42
CA LEU A 99 -12.38 1.67 -4.72
C LEU A 99 -13.43 2.79 -4.92
N GLY A 100 -13.87 2.99 -6.17
CA GLY A 100 -14.96 3.92 -6.49
C GLY A 100 -14.56 5.40 -6.64
N TRP A 101 -13.30 5.75 -6.41
CA TRP A 101 -12.79 7.13 -6.57
C TRP A 101 -11.35 7.13 -7.07
N ARG A 102 -10.88 8.29 -7.55
CA ARG A 102 -9.50 8.48 -8.03
C ARG A 102 -8.96 9.84 -7.56
N PRO A 103 -7.75 9.88 -6.96
CA PRO A 103 -7.03 11.13 -6.76
C PRO A 103 -6.70 11.79 -8.11
N THR A 104 -6.54 13.11 -8.12
CA THR A 104 -6.08 13.85 -9.30
C THR A 104 -4.61 13.56 -9.59
N LYS A 105 -4.14 13.95 -10.78
CA LYS A 105 -2.73 13.76 -11.17
C LYS A 105 -1.78 14.49 -10.21
N GLU A 106 -2.19 15.66 -9.74
CA GLU A 106 -1.44 16.53 -8.83
C GLU A 106 -1.35 15.87 -7.44
N GLU A 107 -2.43 15.28 -6.95
CA GLU A 107 -2.44 14.56 -5.68
C GLU A 107 -1.60 13.28 -5.74
N ILE A 108 -1.65 12.55 -6.86
CA ILE A 108 -0.75 11.40 -7.09
C ILE A 108 0.71 11.87 -7.12
N ALA A 109 1.01 12.99 -7.78
CA ALA A 109 2.36 13.55 -7.83
C ALA A 109 2.84 14.00 -6.43
N GLU A 110 1.95 14.57 -5.61
CA GLU A 110 2.26 14.91 -4.22
C GLU A 110 2.61 13.66 -3.41
N LEU A 111 1.80 12.59 -3.53
CA LEU A 111 2.11 11.31 -2.87
C LEU A 111 3.42 10.70 -3.37
N ASP A 112 3.68 10.75 -4.67
CA ASP A 112 4.93 10.27 -5.27
C ASP A 112 6.14 11.03 -4.72
N SER A 113 6.02 12.35 -4.47
CA SER A 113 7.09 13.19 -3.92
C SER A 113 7.50 12.82 -2.49
N LYS A 114 6.62 12.14 -1.74
CA LYS A 114 6.91 11.64 -0.39
C LYS A 114 7.51 10.24 -0.39
N GLY A 115 7.45 9.54 -1.53
CA GLY A 115 8.06 8.23 -1.71
C GLY A 115 9.58 8.32 -1.82
N PHE A 116 10.26 7.23 -1.46
CA PHE A 116 11.69 7.08 -1.72
C PHE A 116 11.96 5.72 -2.38
N LYS A 117 13.04 5.63 -3.16
CA LYS A 117 13.49 4.38 -3.77
C LYS A 117 14.22 3.54 -2.73
N GLY A 118 13.67 2.38 -2.37
CA GLY A 118 14.31 1.42 -1.47
C GLY A 118 15.45 0.64 -2.13
N GLU A 119 16.33 0.07 -1.31
CA GLU A 119 17.40 -0.83 -1.75
C GLU A 119 16.90 -2.28 -1.85
N THR A 120 17.28 -3.00 -2.91
CA THR A 120 17.01 -4.44 -3.06
C THR A 120 17.90 -5.23 -2.11
N THR A 121 17.30 -6.09 -1.27
CA THR A 121 18.03 -6.91 -0.29
C THR A 121 17.69 -8.39 -0.42
N LYS A 122 18.67 -9.26 -0.09
CA LYS A 122 18.62 -10.73 -0.28
C LYS A 122 17.41 -11.43 0.38
N ILE A 123 16.83 -10.84 1.42
CA ILE A 123 15.63 -11.36 2.09
C ILE A 123 14.43 -11.42 1.14
N TRP A 124 14.35 -10.48 0.18
CA TRP A 124 13.31 -10.53 -0.84
C TRP A 124 13.55 -11.65 -1.86
N HIS A 125 14.79 -12.00 -2.21
CA HIS A 125 15.04 -13.17 -3.05
C HIS A 125 14.65 -14.49 -2.36
N MET A 126 14.77 -14.57 -1.03
CA MET A 126 14.36 -15.76 -0.26
C MET A 126 12.84 -15.80 0.00
N ALA A 127 12.18 -14.65 0.17
CA ALA A 127 10.73 -14.56 0.41
C ALA A 127 9.89 -14.45 -0.89
N ALA A 128 10.48 -14.05 -2.02
CA ALA A 128 9.83 -13.90 -3.33
C ALA A 128 9.64 -15.22 -4.08
N GLY A 129 9.67 -16.37 -3.39
CA GLY A 129 9.08 -17.61 -3.89
C GLY A 129 7.57 -17.51 -4.14
N ILE A 130 6.94 -16.39 -3.75
CA ILE A 130 5.52 -16.10 -3.99
C ILE A 130 5.41 -14.78 -4.77
N VAL A 131 5.86 -14.78 -6.03
CA VAL A 131 5.25 -13.88 -7.03
C VAL A 131 4.04 -14.63 -7.56
N GLN A 132 2.86 -14.42 -6.95
CA GLN A 132 1.64 -15.02 -7.46
C GLN A 132 1.20 -14.24 -8.70
N VAL A 133 1.75 -14.62 -9.86
CA VAL A 133 1.30 -14.10 -11.15
C VAL A 133 -0.10 -14.65 -11.41
N SER A 134 -1.12 -13.85 -11.15
CA SER A 134 -2.51 -14.22 -11.44
C SER A 134 -2.92 -13.59 -12.76
N THR A 135 -3.09 -14.41 -13.81
CA THR A 135 -3.70 -14.01 -15.07
C THR A 135 -5.22 -14.05 -14.92
N PHE A 136 -5.85 -12.92 -14.62
CA PHE A 136 -7.32 -12.83 -14.63
C PHE A 136 -7.80 -12.46 -16.04
N SER A 137 -8.45 -13.42 -16.72
CA SER A 137 -9.18 -13.20 -17.97
C SER A 137 -10.41 -12.31 -17.71
N HIS A 138 -10.64 -11.34 -18.60
CA HIS A 138 -11.59 -10.22 -18.49
C HIS A 138 -13.10 -10.57 -18.44
N ARG A 139 -13.50 -11.78 -18.02
CA ARG A 139 -14.91 -12.22 -18.16
C ARG A 139 -15.78 -12.27 -16.92
N THR A 140 -15.30 -11.95 -15.72
CA THR A 140 -16.17 -12.09 -14.54
C THR A 140 -15.87 -11.07 -13.45
N LEU A 141 -16.41 -9.86 -13.58
CA LEU A 141 -16.76 -8.98 -12.46
C LEU A 141 -17.96 -8.13 -12.91
N ILE A 142 -19.16 -8.65 -12.67
CA ILE A 142 -20.41 -7.90 -12.62
C ILE A 142 -20.71 -7.65 -11.14
#